data_AF-A0A7D3VUV6-F1
#
_entry.id   AF-A0A7D3VUV6-F1
#
_cell.length_a   1.000
_cell.length_b   1.000
_cell.length_c   1.000
_cell.angle_alpha   90.00
_cell.angle_beta   90.00
_cell.angle_gamma   90.00
#
_symmetry.space_group_name_H-M   'P 1'
#
loop_
_entity.id
_entity.type
_entity.pdbx_description
1 polymer ?
#
loop_
_entity_poly.entity_id
_entity_poly.type
_entity_poly.pdbx_seq_one_letter_code
_entity_poly.pdbx_strand_id
1 'polypeptide(L)'
;MKRRRIVIGAALAATLLASLTACGDKVTEPFKDAPRSSTTNREAADVIEMPDGFSNMATKCDHGNRIYVAYKGDDNRAAIAVVSQDPTCNN
;
A
#
# COMPACT_ATOMS: atom_id res chain seq x y z
N MET A 1 1.46 -13.34 48.61
CA MET A 1 1.02 -14.07 47.39
C MET A 1 -0.23 -13.47 46.70
N LYS A 2 -1.31 -13.09 47.41
CA LYS A 2 -2.53 -12.52 46.79
C LYS A 2 -2.30 -11.24 45.96
N ARG A 3 -1.51 -10.29 46.46
CA ARG A 3 -1.19 -9.04 45.73
C ARG A 3 -0.43 -9.27 44.41
N ARG A 4 0.49 -10.24 44.36
CA ARG A 4 1.20 -10.61 43.12
C ARG A 4 0.24 -11.16 42.05
N ARG A 5 -0.77 -11.93 42.44
CA ARG A 5 -1.78 -12.47 41.51
C ARG A 5 -2.67 -11.37 40.93
N ILE A 6 -3.00 -10.35 41.74
CA ILE A 6 -3.78 -9.18 41.29
C ILE A 6 -2.97 -8.33 40.30
N VAL A 7 -1.69 -8.09 40.59
CA VAL A 7 -0.81 -7.31 39.69
C VAL A 7 -0.61 -8.01 38.34
N ILE A 8 -0.40 -9.33 38.34
CA ILE A 8 -0.25 -10.11 37.10
C ILE A 8 -1.55 -10.12 36.29
N GLY A 9 -2.70 -10.29 36.96
CA GLY A 9 -4.00 -10.25 36.29
C GLY A 9 -4.29 -8.89 35.64
N ALA A 10 -3.96 -7.79 36.35
CA ALA A 10 -4.13 -6.44 35.82
C ALA A 10 -3.21 -6.17 34.62
N ALA A 11 -1.95 -6.64 34.67
CA ALA A 11 -1.02 -6.49 33.55
C ALA A 11 -1.51 -7.24 32.30
N LEU A 12 -1.99 -8.48 32.46
CA LEU A 12 -2.54 -9.27 31.36
C LEU A 12 -3.79 -8.64 30.73
N ALA A 13 -4.71 -8.15 31.57
CA ALA A 13 -5.91 -7.46 31.10
C ALA A 13 -5.55 -6.19 30.32
N ALA A 14 -4.60 -5.40 30.81
CA ALA A 14 -4.12 -4.19 30.15
C ALA A 14 -3.48 -4.50 28.77
N THR A 15 -2.67 -5.55 28.67
CA THR A 15 -2.10 -5.97 27.36
C THR A 15 -3.17 -6.46 26.39
N LEU A 16 -4.20 -7.17 26.86
CA LEU A 16 -5.29 -7.64 26.01
C LEU A 16 -6.10 -6.46 25.46
N LEU A 17 -6.42 -5.49 26.31
CA LEU A 17 -7.12 -4.25 25.94
C LEU A 17 -6.30 -3.40 24.94
N ALA A 18 -4.98 -3.32 25.11
CA ALA A 18 -4.10 -2.61 24.18
C ALA A 18 -4.00 -3.29 22.80
N SER A 19 -4.16 -4.62 22.73
CA SER A 19 -4.13 -5.35 21.46
C SER A 19 -5.37 -5.09 20.58
N LEU A 20 -6.52 -4.75 21.19
CA LEU A 20 -7.76 -4.44 20.47
C LEU A 20 -7.68 -3.12 19.68
N THR A 21 -6.87 -2.16 20.13
CA THR A 21 -6.67 -0.88 19.43
C THR A 21 -5.57 -0.95 18.36
N ALA A 22 -4.77 -2.02 18.33
CA ALA A 22 -3.64 -2.15 17.41
C ALA A 22 -4.03 -2.60 15.98
N CYS A 23 -5.29 -2.98 15.75
CA CYS A 23 -5.79 -3.44 14.44
C CYS A 23 -6.55 -2.36 13.64
N GLY A 24 -6.52 -1.09 14.07
CA GLY A 24 -7.39 -0.04 13.52
C GLY A 24 -7.09 0.39 12.08
N ASP A 25 -5.82 0.44 11.69
CA ASP A 25 -5.44 1.19 10.47
C ASP A 25 -5.56 0.37 9.18
N LYS A 26 -5.70 -0.96 9.28
CA LYS A 26 -5.80 -1.84 8.10
C LYS A 26 -7.12 -1.73 7.35
N VAL A 27 -8.19 -1.26 8.01
CA VAL A 27 -9.53 -1.15 7.41
C VAL A 27 -9.62 0.07 6.49
N THR A 28 -8.81 1.11 6.76
CA THR A 28 -8.80 2.38 6.03
C THR A 28 -7.67 2.52 5.01
N GLU A 29 -6.70 1.62 5.01
CA GLU A 29 -5.63 1.63 4.01
C GLU A 29 -6.18 1.36 2.60
N PRO A 30 -5.88 2.21 1.60
CA PRO A 30 -6.09 1.87 0.21
C PRO A 30 -5.36 0.54 -0.08
N PHE A 31 -6.01 -0.35 -0.83
CA PHE A 31 -5.52 -1.68 -1.24
C PHE A 31 -5.60 -2.82 -0.20
N LYS A 32 -5.87 -2.55 1.09
CA LYS A 32 -6.07 -3.57 2.17
C LYS A 32 -4.98 -4.66 2.30
N ASP A 33 -3.85 -4.50 1.62
CA ASP A 33 -2.79 -5.49 1.60
C ASP A 33 -1.80 -5.23 2.73
N ALA A 34 -1.49 -6.28 3.50
CA ALA A 34 -0.45 -6.21 4.51
C ALA A 34 0.89 -5.84 3.84
N PRO A 35 1.63 -4.81 4.32
CA PRO A 35 2.89 -4.43 3.74
C PRO A 35 3.85 -5.62 3.76
N ARG A 36 4.18 -6.15 2.58
CA ARG A 36 5.26 -7.11 2.45
C ARG A 36 6.56 -6.31 2.46
N SER A 37 7.25 -6.31 3.61
CA SER A 37 8.59 -5.72 3.70
C SER A 37 9.47 -6.32 2.60
N SER A 38 10.22 -5.48 1.90
CA SER A 38 11.16 -5.78 0.80
C SER A 38 10.63 -6.11 -0.59
N THR A 39 9.32 -6.08 -0.87
CA THR A 39 8.79 -6.27 -2.25
C THR A 39 8.00 -5.09 -2.79
N THR A 40 7.75 -4.07 -1.97
CA THR A 40 7.01 -2.86 -2.40
C THR A 40 7.97 -1.82 -2.95
N ASN A 41 7.88 -1.55 -4.25
CA ASN A 41 8.61 -0.46 -4.89
C ASN A 41 7.90 0.89 -4.65
N ARG A 42 8.47 1.72 -3.76
CA ARG A 42 7.91 3.04 -3.35
C ARG A 42 8.48 4.25 -4.10
N GLU A 43 9.38 4.04 -5.07
CA GLU A 43 9.91 5.14 -5.89
C GLU A 43 8.79 5.94 -6.58
N ALA A 44 9.04 7.21 -6.89
CA ALA A 44 8.06 8.04 -7.59
C ALA A 44 7.68 7.44 -8.95
N ALA A 45 6.43 7.63 -9.36
CA ALA A 45 5.97 7.36 -10.72
C ALA A 45 5.94 8.68 -11.50
N ASP A 46 6.18 8.62 -12.80
CA ASP A 46 5.91 9.72 -13.70
C ASP A 46 4.41 9.82 -13.90
N VAL A 47 3.87 11.04 -13.83
CA VAL A 47 2.45 11.30 -14.05
C VAL A 47 2.29 12.05 -15.38
N ILE A 48 1.43 11.51 -16.23
CA ILE A 48 1.04 12.09 -17.51
C ILE A 48 -0.36 12.66 -17.33
N GLU A 49 -0.46 13.98 -17.28
CA GLU A 49 -1.73 14.69 -17.20
C GLU A 49 -2.23 15.03 -18.61
N MET A 50 -3.49 14.72 -18.90
CA MET A 50 -4.12 15.01 -20.18
C MET A 50 -5.11 16.19 -20.01
N PRO A 51 -4.80 17.39 -20.50
CA PRO A 51 -5.59 18.60 -20.22
C PRO A 51 -6.92 18.67 -20.98
N ASP A 52 -7.16 17.75 -21.91
CA ASP A 52 -8.30 17.65 -22.80
C ASP A 52 -9.42 16.72 -22.29
N GLY A 53 -9.35 16.32 -21.00
CA GLY A 53 -10.40 15.56 -20.33
C GLY A 53 -10.30 14.04 -20.48
N PHE A 54 -9.21 13.53 -21.07
CA PHE A 54 -8.88 12.11 -21.02
C PHE A 54 -8.33 11.70 -19.63
N SER A 55 -8.37 10.40 -19.32
CA SER A 55 -7.89 9.90 -18.03
C SER A 55 -6.38 10.07 -17.88
N ASN A 56 -5.95 10.65 -16.77
CA ASN A 56 -4.55 10.74 -16.39
C ASN A 56 -3.93 9.34 -16.27
N MET A 57 -2.62 9.26 -16.54
CA MET A 57 -1.86 8.01 -16.52
C MET A 57 -0.65 8.17 -15.60
N ALA A 58 -0.32 7.12 -14.86
CA ALA A 58 0.95 7.00 -14.16
C ALA A 58 1.82 5.95 -14.85
N THR A 59 3.12 6.20 -14.97
CA THR A 59 4.08 5.22 -15.47
C THR A 59 5.31 5.11 -14.59
N LYS A 60 5.87 3.91 -14.53
CA LYS A 60 7.04 3.64 -13.69
C LYS A 60 7.83 2.45 -14.22
N CYS A 61 9.15 2.50 -14.04
CA CYS A 61 10.03 1.36 -14.25
C CYS A 61 10.04 0.43 -13.03
N ASP A 62 9.90 -0.87 -13.26
CA ASP A 62 10.04 -1.92 -12.25
C ASP A 62 10.69 -3.17 -12.86
N HIS A 63 11.84 -3.58 -12.32
CA HIS A 63 12.62 -4.74 -12.77
C HIS A 63 12.88 -4.79 -14.29
N GLY A 64 13.25 -3.64 -14.89
CA GLY A 64 13.50 -3.52 -16.34
C GLY A 64 12.24 -3.42 -17.21
N ASN A 65 11.04 -3.41 -16.63
CA ASN A 65 9.79 -3.25 -17.36
C ASN A 65 9.21 -1.86 -17.12
N ARG A 66 8.52 -1.30 -18.12
CA ARG A 66 7.74 -0.08 -17.93
C ARG A 66 6.27 -0.44 -17.77
N ILE A 67 5.68 0.02 -16.67
CA ILE A 67 4.28 -0.20 -16.33
C ILE A 67 3.55 1.11 -16.57
N TYR A 68 2.37 1.03 -17.21
CA TYR A 68 1.45 2.16 -17.38
C TYR A 68 0.13 1.80 -16.71
N VAL A 69 -0.39 2.72 -15.90
CA VAL A 69 -1.69 2.58 -15.24
C VAL A 69 -2.50 3.82 -15.52
N ALA A 70 -3.62 3.65 -16.22
CA ALA A 70 -4.64 4.69 -16.33
C ALA A 70 -5.74 4.38 -15.31
N TYR A 71 -5.99 5.33 -14.40
CA TYR A 71 -7.07 5.23 -13.45
C TYR A 71 -8.16 6.23 -13.83
N LYS A 72 -9.40 5.75 -13.93
CA LYS A 72 -10.54 6.62 -14.18
C LYS A 72 -11.09 7.08 -12.82
N GLY A 73 -10.93 8.35 -12.49
CA GLY A 73 -11.21 8.88 -11.13
C GLY A 73 -12.63 8.61 -10.58
N ASP A 74 -13.59 8.35 -11.44
CA ASP A 74 -15.00 8.10 -11.12
C ASP A 74 -15.37 6.59 -11.04
N ASP A 75 -14.41 5.70 -11.25
CA ASP A 75 -14.64 4.25 -11.32
C ASP A 75 -13.43 3.47 -10.77
N ASN A 76 -13.68 2.40 -10.04
CA ASN A 76 -12.62 1.56 -9.45
C ASN A 76 -11.89 0.67 -10.49
N ARG A 77 -11.98 1.02 -11.78
CA ARG A 77 -11.36 0.30 -12.90
C ARG A 77 -10.10 1.02 -13.35
N ALA A 78 -9.02 0.27 -13.47
CA ALA A 78 -7.77 0.73 -14.07
C ALA A 78 -7.48 -0.07 -15.33
N ALA A 79 -6.94 0.59 -16.35
CA ALA A 79 -6.31 -0.07 -17.48
C ALA A 79 -4.80 -0.17 -17.21
N ILE A 80 -4.23 -1.34 -17.45
CA ILE A 80 -2.79 -1.61 -17.25
C ILE A 80 -2.19 -2.06 -18.57
N ALA A 81 -1.04 -1.47 -18.91
CA ALA A 81 -0.18 -1.93 -20.00
C ALA A 81 1.25 -2.09 -19.48
N VAL A 82 1.96 -3.10 -19.98
CA VAL A 82 3.35 -3.38 -19.59
C VAL A 82 4.19 -3.51 -20.85
N VAL A 83 5.26 -2.72 -20.91
CA VAL A 83 6.35 -2.89 -21.88
C VAL A 83 7.43 -3.70 -21.19
N SER A 84 7.55 -4.96 -21.60
CA SER A 84 8.57 -5.87 -21.07
C SER A 84 9.96 -5.45 -21.55
N GLN A 85 10.95 -5.48 -20.66
CA GLN A 85 12.36 -5.16 -21.00
C GLN A 85 12.51 -3.81 -21.73
N ASP A 86 11.84 -2.78 -21.20
CA ASP A 86 11.93 -1.44 -21.76
C ASP A 86 13.40 -0.94 -21.64
N PRO A 87 14.07 -0.61 -22.75
CA PRO A 87 15.47 -0.20 -22.73
C PRO A 87 15.71 1.09 -21.92
N THR A 88 14.66 1.89 -21.68
CA THR A 88 14.70 3.09 -20.84
C THR A 88 14.63 2.80 -19.34
N CYS A 89 14.37 1.55 -18.94
CA CYS A 89 14.25 1.12 -17.56
C CYS A 89 15.50 0.40 -17.01
N ASN A 90 16.68 0.68 -17.58
CA ASN A 90 17.95 0.02 -17.25
C ASN A 90 18.88 0.84 -16.32
N ASN A 91 18.32 1.68 -15.45
CA ASN A 91 19.11 2.44 -14.47
C ASN A 91 19.39 1.62 -13.20
#